data_AF-A0A7C5SJM0-F1
#
_entry.id   AF-A0A7C5SJM0-F1
#
_cell.length_a   1.000
_cell.length_b   1.000
_cell.length_c   1.000
_cell.angle_alpha   90.00
_cell.angle_beta   90.00
_cell.angle_gamma   90.00
#
_symmetry.space_group_name_H-M   'P 1'
#
loop_
_entity.id
_entity.type
_entity.pdbx_description
1 polymer ?
#
loop_
_entity_poly.entity_id
_entity_poly.type
_entity_poly.pdbx_seq_one_letter_code
_entity_poly.pdbx_strand_id
1 'polypeptide(L)'
;MIILCRRHLDHLGFRGSPRAIRRLSRALGDEGETIEALVRLIEADHSARPPLAGGCPPAAREMLEVARSIEVARSAPAPLLMGRHLLALGVEPGPIIGRWLEAAYQAQLDEAFEDLEGALAWVRERLESGADPGEGDD
;
A
#
# COMPACT_ATOMS: atom_id res chain seq x y z
N MET A 1 -5.67 -13.04 -10.19
CA MET A 1 -6.58 -14.05 -9.59
C MET A 1 -5.98 -14.77 -8.38
N ILE A 2 -4.74 -15.30 -8.44
CA ILE A 2 -4.14 -16.04 -7.30
C ILE A 2 -4.08 -15.18 -6.02
N ILE A 3 -3.66 -13.91 -6.11
CA ILE A 3 -3.63 -13.02 -4.94
C ILE A 3 -4.99 -12.76 -4.33
N LEU A 4 -6.05 -12.64 -5.13
CA LEU A 4 -7.41 -12.40 -4.62
C LEU A 4 -7.84 -13.58 -3.74
N CYS A 5 -7.62 -14.82 -4.21
CA CYS A 5 -7.88 -16.02 -3.42
C CYS A 5 -6.96 -16.12 -2.19
N ARG A 6 -5.71 -15.65 -2.25
CA ARG A 6 -4.82 -15.64 -1.07
C ARG A 6 -5.28 -14.65 0.00
N ARG A 7 -5.82 -13.50 -0.41
CA ARG A 7 -6.14 -12.35 0.46
C ARG A 7 -7.62 -12.23 0.84
N HIS A 8 -8.52 -13.06 0.31
CA HIS A 8 -9.96 -12.93 0.56
C HIS A 8 -10.35 -13.03 2.05
N LEU A 9 -9.54 -13.67 2.91
CA LEU A 9 -9.79 -13.74 4.35
C LEU A 9 -9.27 -12.52 5.13
N ASP A 10 -8.56 -11.57 4.50
CA ASP A 10 -7.99 -10.40 5.18
C ASP A 10 -9.06 -9.53 5.86
N HIS A 11 -10.31 -9.59 5.41
CA HIS A 11 -11.43 -8.87 6.02
C HIS A 11 -11.81 -9.35 7.44
N LEU A 12 -11.47 -10.58 7.83
CA LEU A 12 -11.87 -11.15 9.12
C LEU A 12 -11.18 -10.45 10.32
N GLY A 13 -9.99 -9.90 10.09
CA GLY A 13 -9.20 -9.19 11.09
C GLY A 13 -9.22 -7.67 10.92
N PHE A 14 -9.92 -7.13 9.92
CA PHE A 14 -9.87 -5.70 9.62
C PHE A 14 -10.47 -4.87 10.77
N ARG A 15 -9.87 -3.69 11.01
CA ARG A 15 -10.20 -2.75 12.09
C ARG A 15 -10.08 -1.30 11.61
N GLY A 16 -10.54 -1.02 10.39
CA GLY A 16 -10.58 0.34 9.85
C GLY A 16 -9.22 1.00 9.53
N SER A 17 -8.10 0.29 9.59
CA SER A 17 -6.76 0.89 9.46
C SER A 17 -6.43 1.34 8.02
N PRO A 18 -6.21 2.64 7.75
CA PRO A 18 -5.82 3.13 6.42
C PRO A 18 -4.44 2.61 5.98
N ARG A 19 -3.46 2.58 6.89
CA ARG A 19 -2.12 2.01 6.67
C ARG A 19 -2.21 0.57 6.16
N ALA A 20 -3.04 -0.27 6.79
CA ALA A 20 -3.24 -1.65 6.34
C ALA A 20 -3.83 -1.72 4.92
N ILE A 21 -4.76 -0.82 4.59
CA ILE A 21 -5.36 -0.73 3.25
C ILE A 21 -4.35 -0.26 2.19
N ARG A 22 -3.48 0.73 2.49
CA ARG A 22 -2.42 1.16 1.56
C ARG A 22 -1.48 -0.01 1.23
N ARG A 23 -1.01 -0.75 2.25
CA ARG A 23 -0.15 -1.93 2.07
C ARG A 23 -0.85 -3.05 1.29
N LEU A 24 -2.12 -3.31 1.58
CA LEU A 24 -2.90 -4.28 0.83
C LEU A 24 -3.08 -3.86 -0.63
N SER A 25 -3.36 -2.58 -0.89
CA SER A 25 -3.51 -2.05 -2.25
C SER A 25 -2.22 -2.17 -3.05
N ARG A 26 -1.05 -1.88 -2.45
CA ARG A 26 0.26 -2.15 -3.08
C ARG A 26 0.45 -3.62 -3.42
N ALA A 27 0.22 -4.53 -2.46
CA ALA A 27 0.40 -5.96 -2.68
C ALA A 27 -0.53 -6.53 -3.77
N LEU A 28 -1.76 -6.01 -3.89
CA LEU A 28 -2.68 -6.37 -4.96
C LEU A 28 -2.23 -5.79 -6.31
N GLY A 29 -1.80 -4.52 -6.32
CA GLY A 29 -1.34 -3.82 -7.51
C GLY A 29 -0.11 -4.47 -8.14
N ASP A 30 0.80 -5.02 -7.34
CA ASP A 30 1.97 -5.78 -7.81
C ASP A 30 1.57 -7.04 -8.63
N GLU A 31 0.38 -7.59 -8.39
CA GLU A 31 -0.20 -8.70 -9.16
C GLU A 31 -1.33 -8.25 -10.13
N GLY A 32 -1.47 -6.95 -10.38
CA GLY A 32 -2.45 -6.37 -11.31
C GLY A 32 -3.90 -6.39 -10.81
N GLU A 33 -4.10 -6.49 -9.50
CA GLU A 33 -5.42 -6.58 -8.86
C GLU A 33 -5.74 -5.35 -8.01
N THR A 34 -6.99 -5.25 -7.55
CA THR A 34 -7.50 -4.08 -6.82
C THR A 34 -8.28 -4.46 -5.57
N ILE A 35 -8.43 -3.52 -4.64
CA ILE A 35 -9.30 -3.70 -3.47
C ILE A 35 -10.75 -3.92 -3.93
N GLU A 36 -11.23 -3.20 -4.95
CA GLU A 36 -12.56 -3.44 -5.53
C GLU A 36 -12.75 -4.90 -6.01
N ALA A 37 -11.75 -5.46 -6.71
CA ALA A 37 -11.79 -6.84 -7.16
C ALA A 37 -11.77 -7.84 -5.98
N LEU A 38 -10.96 -7.57 -4.96
CA LEU A 38 -10.92 -8.37 -3.75
C LEU A 38 -12.27 -8.41 -3.02
N VAL A 39 -12.90 -7.25 -2.80
CA VAL A 39 -14.20 -7.17 -2.12
C VAL A 39 -15.30 -7.87 -2.93
N ARG A 40 -15.28 -7.74 -4.27
CA ARG A 40 -16.22 -8.49 -5.14
C ARG A 40 -16.05 -10.01 -5.00
N LEU A 41 -14.81 -10.50 -4.91
CA LEU A 41 -14.55 -11.92 -4.69
C LEU A 41 -15.07 -12.37 -3.31
N ILE A 42 -14.83 -11.58 -2.26
CA ILE A 42 -15.30 -11.88 -0.89
C ILE A 42 -16.83 -11.97 -0.86
N GLU A 43 -17.52 -11.01 -1.48
CA GLU A 43 -18.98 -11.02 -1.58
C GLU A 43 -19.49 -12.26 -2.33
N ALA A 44 -18.83 -12.65 -3.42
CA ALA A 44 -19.18 -13.85 -4.18
C ALA A 44 -19.01 -15.14 -3.35
N ASP A 45 -17.88 -15.30 -2.63
CA ASP A 45 -17.64 -16.45 -1.75
C ASP A 45 -18.66 -16.51 -0.61
N HIS A 46 -18.94 -15.37 0.01
CA HIS A 46 -19.91 -15.29 1.11
C HIS A 46 -21.33 -15.66 0.65
N SER A 47 -21.71 -15.19 -0.54
CA SER A 47 -23.05 -15.42 -1.10
C SER A 47 -23.29 -16.86 -1.57
N ALA A 48 -22.24 -17.67 -1.71
CA ALA A 48 -22.33 -19.06 -2.18
C ALA A 48 -22.71 -20.07 -1.07
N ARG A 49 -23.09 -19.61 0.13
CA ARG A 49 -23.30 -20.46 1.33
C ARG A 49 -24.77 -20.48 1.82
N PRO A 50 -25.74 -21.01 1.06
CA PRO A 50 -27.11 -21.18 1.58
C PRO A 50 -27.11 -22.11 2.81
N PRO A 51 -27.99 -21.89 3.81
CA PRO A 51 -29.11 -20.95 3.85
C PRO A 51 -28.75 -19.54 4.37
N LEU A 52 -27.47 -19.22 4.55
CA LEU A 52 -27.06 -17.89 5.02
C LEU A 52 -27.47 -16.83 3.99
N ALA A 53 -27.91 -15.67 4.47
CA ALA A 53 -28.18 -14.53 3.61
C ALA A 53 -26.86 -14.08 2.94
N GLY A 54 -26.87 -13.94 1.62
CA GLY A 54 -25.70 -13.49 0.86
C GLY A 54 -25.42 -11.98 1.00
N GLY A 55 -24.50 -11.50 0.19
CA GLY A 55 -24.08 -10.10 0.13
C GLY A 55 -22.71 -9.83 0.74
N CYS A 56 -22.22 -8.61 0.56
CA CYS A 56 -20.91 -8.20 1.07
C CYS A 56 -20.86 -8.15 2.61
N PRO A 57 -19.95 -8.90 3.26
CA PRO A 57 -19.75 -8.85 4.71
C PRO A 57 -19.45 -7.43 5.21
N PRO A 58 -19.91 -7.04 6.42
CA PRO A 58 -19.70 -5.69 6.95
C PRO A 58 -18.23 -5.26 6.97
N ALA A 59 -17.31 -6.12 7.39
CA ALA A 59 -15.88 -5.80 7.43
C ALA A 59 -15.28 -5.61 6.01
N ALA A 60 -15.72 -6.39 5.02
CA ALA A 60 -15.27 -6.22 3.64
C ALA A 60 -15.82 -4.93 3.02
N ARG A 61 -17.05 -4.53 3.40
CA ARG A 61 -17.61 -3.22 3.04
C ARG A 61 -16.82 -2.08 3.65
N GLU A 62 -16.49 -2.16 4.93
CA GLU A 62 -15.67 -1.17 5.63
C GLU A 62 -14.29 -1.02 4.97
N MET A 63 -13.62 -2.13 4.60
CA MET A 63 -12.37 -2.09 3.84
C MET A 63 -12.50 -1.29 2.54
N LEU A 64 -13.58 -1.50 1.79
CA LEU A 64 -13.83 -0.79 0.54
C LEU A 64 -14.10 0.71 0.78
N GLU A 65 -14.81 1.05 1.85
CA GLU A 65 -15.09 2.43 2.24
C GLU A 65 -13.80 3.17 2.61
N VAL A 66 -12.94 2.57 3.44
CA VAL A 66 -11.61 3.13 3.78
C VAL A 66 -10.74 3.26 2.53
N ALA A 67 -10.72 2.24 1.66
CA ALA A 67 -9.95 2.30 0.43
C ALA A 67 -10.42 3.41 -0.52
N ARG A 68 -11.72 3.71 -0.54
CA ARG A 68 -12.27 4.83 -1.31
C ARG A 68 -11.92 6.18 -0.69
N SER A 69 -11.98 6.30 0.63
CA SER A 69 -11.68 7.58 1.31
C SER A 69 -10.22 8.02 1.17
N ILE A 70 -9.30 7.07 0.98
CA ILE A 70 -7.88 7.35 0.73
C ILE A 70 -7.47 7.13 -0.73
N GLU A 71 -8.44 7.00 -1.64
CA GLU A 71 -8.25 6.91 -3.09
C GLU A 71 -7.41 5.73 -3.60
N VAL A 72 -7.33 4.62 -2.84
CA VAL A 72 -6.55 3.41 -3.21
C VAL A 72 -7.41 2.21 -3.61
N ALA A 73 -8.72 2.40 -3.77
CA ALA A 73 -9.65 1.31 -4.09
C ALA A 73 -9.35 0.62 -5.44
N ARG A 74 -8.81 1.38 -6.41
CA ARG A 74 -8.57 0.94 -7.80
C ARG A 74 -7.11 0.83 -8.20
N SER A 75 -6.21 1.42 -7.43
CA SER A 75 -4.77 1.39 -7.66
C SER A 75 -4.02 1.72 -6.38
N ALA A 76 -2.81 1.21 -6.24
CA ALA A 76 -1.92 1.62 -5.16
C ALA A 76 -1.59 3.12 -5.26
N PRO A 77 -1.22 3.79 -4.14
CA PRO A 77 -0.72 5.15 -4.18
C PRO A 77 0.44 5.29 -5.18
N ALA A 78 0.44 6.35 -5.97
CA ALA A 78 1.60 6.65 -6.82
C ALA A 78 2.79 7.05 -5.94
N PRO A 79 4.03 6.62 -6.24
CA PRO A 79 5.21 7.08 -5.53
C PRO A 79 5.36 8.61 -5.61
N LEU A 80 5.51 9.26 -4.45
CA LEU A 80 5.76 10.70 -4.37
C LEU A 80 7.19 11.04 -4.80
N LEU A 81 8.14 10.19 -4.42
CA LEU A 81 9.55 10.33 -4.75
C LEU A 81 9.90 9.60 -6.05
N MET A 82 10.73 10.21 -6.89
CA MET A 82 11.19 9.66 -8.17
C MET A 82 12.71 9.77 -8.27
N GLY A 83 13.34 8.96 -9.13
CA GLY A 83 14.81 8.91 -9.25
C GLY A 83 15.47 10.28 -9.52
N ARG A 84 14.85 11.13 -10.35
CA ARG A 84 15.34 12.50 -10.61
C ARG A 84 15.45 13.36 -9.35
N HIS A 85 14.61 13.13 -8.35
CA HIS A 85 14.63 13.85 -7.09
C HIS A 85 15.86 13.45 -6.26
N LEU A 86 16.18 12.15 -6.23
CA LEU A 86 17.38 11.63 -5.56
C LEU A 86 18.68 12.12 -6.23
N LEU A 87 18.71 12.15 -7.56
CA LEU A 87 19.84 12.72 -8.31
C LEU A 87 20.05 14.20 -7.97
N ALA A 88 18.97 14.97 -7.83
CA ALA A 88 19.04 16.38 -7.44
C ALA A 88 19.50 16.58 -5.99
N LEU A 89 19.37 15.56 -5.13
CA LEU A 89 19.91 15.54 -3.77
C LEU A 89 21.38 15.10 -3.71
N GLY A 90 22.00 14.78 -4.85
CA GLY A 90 23.39 14.32 -4.91
C GLY A 90 23.58 12.83 -4.63
N VAL A 91 22.51 12.03 -4.67
CA VAL A 91 22.63 10.56 -4.60
C VAL A 91 23.22 10.03 -5.90
N GLU A 92 24.31 9.28 -5.80
CA GLU A 92 25.00 8.72 -6.96
C GLU A 92 24.11 7.74 -7.76
N PRO A 93 24.12 7.78 -9.10
CA PRO A 93 23.40 6.84 -9.94
C PRO A 93 23.83 5.38 -9.68
N GLY A 94 22.86 4.50 -9.50
CA GLY A 94 23.12 3.06 -9.35
C GLY A 94 22.00 2.33 -8.59
N PRO A 95 22.24 1.06 -8.19
CA PRO A 95 21.27 0.26 -7.43
C PRO A 95 20.76 0.94 -6.15
N ILE A 96 21.57 1.83 -5.56
CA ILE A 96 21.21 2.59 -4.37
C ILE A 96 19.98 3.47 -4.56
N ILE A 97 19.75 4.01 -5.77
CA ILE A 97 18.54 4.78 -6.08
C ILE A 97 17.29 3.91 -5.91
N GLY A 98 17.31 2.68 -6.41
CA GLY A 98 16.20 1.75 -6.26
C GLY A 98 15.90 1.44 -4.80
N ARG A 99 16.95 1.26 -3.98
CA ARG A 99 16.81 1.03 -2.53
C ARG A 99 16.16 2.23 -1.83
N TRP A 100 16.60 3.45 -2.14
CA TRP A 100 15.98 4.67 -1.61
C TRP A 100 14.53 4.85 -2.06
N LEU A 101 14.21 4.58 -3.32
CA LEU A 101 12.85 4.68 -3.82
C LEU A 101 11.92 3.67 -3.16
N GLU A 102 12.36 2.43 -2.96
CA GLU A 102 11.58 1.42 -2.25
C GLU A 102 11.38 1.81 -0.77
N ALA A 103 12.45 2.22 -0.08
CA ALA A 103 12.37 2.65 1.31
C ALA A 103 11.44 3.86 1.50
N ALA A 104 11.55 4.87 0.63
CA ALA A 104 10.67 6.03 0.65
C ALA A 104 9.22 5.63 0.33
N TYR A 105 8.99 4.70 -0.59
CA TYR A 105 7.64 4.24 -0.88
C TYR A 105 7.02 3.48 0.30
N GLN A 106 7.78 2.64 1.01
CA GLN A 106 7.29 2.01 2.24
C GLN A 106 6.97 3.06 3.31
N ALA A 107 7.83 4.05 3.51
CA ALA A 107 7.58 5.17 4.41
C ALA A 107 6.32 5.96 4.03
N GLN A 108 6.05 6.14 2.73
CA GLN A 108 4.80 6.73 2.22
C GLN A 108 3.57 5.88 2.55
N LEU A 109 3.65 4.55 2.38
CA LEU A 109 2.55 3.64 2.76
C LEU A 109 2.30 3.65 4.28
N ASP A 110 3.33 3.94 5.06
CA ASP A 110 3.32 4.05 6.51
C ASP A 110 2.98 5.47 7.00
N GLU A 111 2.64 6.39 6.09
CA GLU A 111 2.22 7.77 6.39
C GLU A 111 3.31 8.60 7.09
N ALA A 112 4.59 8.27 6.88
CA ALA A 112 5.72 9.07 7.38
C ALA A 112 5.79 10.47 6.72
N PHE A 113 5.20 10.61 5.53
CA PHE A 113 5.02 11.86 4.81
C PHE A 113 3.89 11.68 3.78
N GLU A 114 3.33 12.80 3.31
CA GLU A 114 2.17 12.81 2.40
C GLU A 114 2.40 13.55 1.08
N ASP A 115 3.55 14.23 0.93
CA ASP A 115 3.90 14.97 -0.27
C ASP A 115 5.38 14.81 -0.65
N LEU A 116 5.76 15.44 -1.76
CA LEU A 116 7.13 15.40 -2.26
C LEU A 116 8.11 16.12 -1.32
N GLU A 117 7.69 17.20 -0.67
CA GLU A 117 8.56 17.97 0.22
C GLU A 117 8.94 17.16 1.46
N GLY A 118 7.95 16.52 2.09
CA GLY A 118 8.15 15.58 3.19
C GLY A 118 9.00 14.38 2.77
N ALA A 119 8.78 13.82 1.58
CA ALA A 119 9.61 12.74 1.06
C ALA A 119 11.09 13.16 0.91
N LEU A 120 11.34 14.37 0.40
CA LEU A 120 12.69 14.92 0.27
C LEU A 120 13.34 15.18 1.63
N ALA A 121 12.59 15.71 2.59
CA ALA A 121 13.07 15.93 3.96
C ALA A 121 13.45 14.60 4.63
N TRP A 122 12.59 13.59 4.50
CA TRP A 122 12.80 12.24 5.02
C TRP A 122 14.08 11.58 4.48
N VAL A 123 14.38 11.77 3.19
CA VAL A 123 15.63 11.27 2.59
C VAL A 123 16.84 12.05 3.10
N ARG A 124 16.77 13.39 3.16
CA ARG A 124 17.89 14.23 3.62
C ARG A 124 18.32 13.87 5.04
N GLU A 125 17.37 13.76 5.95
CA GLU A 125 17.61 13.38 7.34
C GLU A 125 18.41 12.08 7.44
N ARG A 126 18.05 11.07 6.63
CA ARG A 126 18.71 9.76 6.62
C ARG A 126 20.08 9.77 5.96
N LEU A 127 20.26 10.60 4.93
CA LEU A 127 21.58 10.81 4.33
C LEU A 127 22.54 11.48 5.34
N GLU A 128 22.05 12.43 6.14
CA GLU A 128 22.82 13.11 7.19
C GLU A 128 23.17 12.19 8.35
N SER A 129 22.24 11.30 8.75
CA SER A 129 22.48 10.31 9.79
C SER A 129 23.34 9.13 9.32
N GLY A 130 23.69 9.05 8.04
CA GLY A 130 24.43 7.94 7.44
C GLY A 130 23.64 6.63 7.40
N ALA A 131 22.31 6.69 7.47
CA ALA A 131 21.45 5.50 7.44
C ALA A 131 21.45 4.86 6.05
N ASP A 132 21.54 3.54 6.00
CA ASP A 132 21.38 2.79 4.76
C ASP A 132 19.88 2.67 4.45
N PRO A 133 19.40 2.93 3.22
CA PRO A 133 18.00 2.72 2.84
C PRO A 133 17.49 1.27 3.02
N GLY A 134 18.36 0.32 3.38
CA GLY A 134 17.99 -1.05 3.74
C GLY A 134 17.87 -1.34 5.25
N GLU A 135 18.29 -0.42 6.13
CA GLU A 135 18.01 -0.52 7.57
C GLU A 135 16.60 0.01 7.83
N GLY A 136 15.61 -0.88 7.73
CA GLY A 136 14.29 -0.61 8.27
C GLY A 136 14.31 -0.75 9.79
N ASP A 137 13.68 0.18 10.51
CA ASP A 137 13.25 -0.03 11.89
C ASP A 137 12.31 -1.25 11.90
N ASP A 138 12.83 -2.39 12.34
CA ASP A 138 12.09 -3.64 12.59
C ASP A 138 11.30 -3.55 13.91
#